data_AF-A0A7X1J4I6-F1
#
_entry.id   AF-A0A7X1J4I6-F1
#
_cell.length_a   1.000
_cell.length_b   1.000
_cell.length_c   1.000
_cell.angle_alpha   90.00
_cell.angle_beta   90.00
_cell.angle_gamma   90.00
#
_symmetry.space_group_name_H-M   'P 1'
#
loop_
_entity.id
_entity.type
_entity.pdbx_description
1 polymer ?
#
loop_
_entity_poly.entity_id
_entity_poly.type
_entity_poly.pdbx_seq_one_letter_code
_entity_poly.pdbx_strand_id
1 'polypeptide(L)' 'MPQPWTTPHELRVFKQWERRPDGASGWMEAQPTGQVHLLCNCGYSTGWIQHEQMPSREQLVAEHGEPLGSIMR' A
#
# COMPACT_ATOMS: atom_id res chain seq x y z
N MET A 1 35.57 7.47 -7.77
CA MET A 1 34.78 6.23 -7.68
C MET A 1 33.39 6.55 -8.21
N PRO A 2 32.79 5.73 -9.10
CA PRO A 2 31.39 5.95 -9.47
C PRO A 2 30.54 5.80 -8.21
N GLN A 3 29.67 6.79 -7.93
CA GLN A 3 28.68 6.61 -6.88
C GLN A 3 27.73 5.48 -7.30
N PRO A 4 27.40 4.54 -6.40
CA PRO A 4 26.38 3.55 -6.70
C PRO A 4 25.09 4.28 -7.09
N TRP A 5 24.40 3.78 -8.11
CA TRP A 5 23.07 4.27 -8.47
C TRP A 5 22.10 3.95 -7.32
N THR A 6 21.96 4.88 -6.37
CA THR A 6 20.97 4.78 -5.30
C THR A 6 19.72 5.51 -5.76
N THR A 7 18.75 4.79 -6.31
CA THR A 7 17.40 5.33 -6.46
C THR A 7 16.82 5.47 -5.05
N PRO A 8 16.26 6.64 -4.68
CA PRO A 8 15.54 6.79 -3.42
C PRO A 8 14.43 5.73 -3.29
N HIS A 9 14.21 5.21 -2.08
CA HIS A 9 13.12 4.27 -1.86
C HIS A 9 11.76 4.95 -2.10
N GLU A 10 10.89 4.28 -2.85
CA GLU A 10 9.53 4.73 -3.15
C GLU A 10 8.52 3.71 -2.62
N LEU A 11 8.28 3.74 -1.31
CA LEU A 11 7.27 2.88 -0.68
C LEU A 11 5.85 3.38 -0.97
N ARG A 12 4.99 2.50 -1.47
CA ARG A 12 3.56 2.75 -1.70
C ARG A 12 2.71 1.79 -0.88
N VAL A 13 1.60 2.30 -0.37
CA VAL A 13 0.60 1.52 0.38
C VAL A 13 -0.68 1.46 -0.43
N PHE A 14 -1.06 0.28 -0.90
CA PHE A 14 -2.31 0.03 -1.60
C PHE A 14 -3.37 -0.48 -0.62
N LYS A 15 -4.60 0.01 -0.74
CA LYS A 15 -5.76 -0.47 0.03
C LYS A 15 -6.69 -1.23 -0.90
N GLN A 16 -7.08 -2.44 -0.53
CA GLN A 16 -8.00 -3.24 -1.35
C GLN A 16 -9.45 -2.87 -1.05
N TRP A 17 -10.21 -2.64 -2.12
CA TRP A 17 -11.64 -2.42 -2.11
C TRP A 17 -12.33 -3.51 -2.90
N GLU A 18 -13.43 -4.03 -2.35
CA GLU A 18 -14.33 -4.92 -3.06
C GLU A 18 -15.47 -4.10 -3.64
N ARG A 19 -15.85 -4.40 -4.89
CA ARG A 19 -17.01 -3.79 -5.54
C ARG A 19 -18.08 -4.85 -5.73
N ARG A 20 -19.27 -4.60 -5.21
CA ARG A 20 -20.43 -5.48 -5.35
C ARG A 20 -21.70 -4.70 -5.66
N PRO A 21 -22.70 -5.28 -6.34
CA PRO A 21 -24.02 -4.67 -6.45
C PRO A 21 -24.64 -4.47 -5.07
N ASP A 22 -25.33 -3.34 -4.88
CA ASP A 22 -26.01 -2.97 -3.62
C ASP A 22 -27.27 -3.79 -3.31
N GLY A 23 -27.68 -4.67 -4.24
CA GLY A 23 -28.85 -5.55 -4.12
C GLY A 23 -30.21 -4.85 -4.19
N ALA A 24 -30.27 -3.52 -4.15
CA ALA A 24 -31.51 -2.74 -4.12
C ALA A 24 -31.75 -1.96 -5.42
N SER A 25 -30.71 -1.35 -5.98
CA SER A 25 -30.80 -0.48 -7.15
C SER A 25 -29.99 -1.00 -8.35
N GLY A 26 -29.07 -1.94 -8.11
CA GLY A 26 -28.13 -2.42 -9.12
C GLY A 26 -26.90 -1.51 -9.28
N TRP A 27 -26.78 -0.44 -8.48
CA TRP A 27 -25.56 0.34 -8.39
C TRP A 27 -24.44 -0.46 -7.72
N MET A 28 -23.20 -0.16 -8.11
CA MET A 28 -22.03 -0.77 -7.49
C MET A 28 -21.68 -0.03 -6.20
N GLU A 29 -21.67 -0.74 -5.09
CA GLU A 29 -21.07 -0.30 -3.84
C GLU A 29 -19.60 -0.71 -3.78
N ALA A 30 -18.76 0.16 -3.22
CA ALA A 30 -17.38 -0.13 -2.92
C ALA A 30 -17.21 -0.20 -1.39
N GLN A 31 -16.67 -1.31 -0.89
CA GLN A 31 -16.40 -1.50 0.53
C GLN A 31 -14.91 -1.80 0.76
N PRO A 32 -14.28 -1.21 1.80
CA PRO A 32 -12.92 -1.54 2.15
C PRO A 32 -12.87 -2.98 2.69
N THR A 33 -11.89 -3.75 2.24
CA THR A 33 -11.72 -5.15 2.68
C THR A 33 -10.91 -5.29 3.96
N GLY A 34 -10.28 -4.20 4.43
CA GLY A 34 -9.28 -4.22 5.50
C GLY A 34 -7.88 -4.64 5.03
N GLN A 35 -7.74 -5.14 3.80
CA GLN A 35 -6.45 -5.58 3.28
C GLN A 35 -5.64 -4.44 2.67
N VAL A 36 -4.32 -4.54 2.85
CA VAL A 36 -3.32 -3.60 2.34
C VAL A 36 -2.15 -4.34 1.71
N HIS A 37 -1.50 -3.69 0.76
CA HIS A 37 -0.28 -4.19 0.11
C HIS A 37 0.77 -3.09 0.08
N LEU A 38 1.92 -3.36 0.69
CA LEU A 38 3.05 -2.46 0.70
C LEU A 38 4.02 -2.90 -0.39
N LEU A 39 4.47 -1.96 -1.21
CA LEU A 39 5.39 -2.20 -2.31
C LEU A 39 6.42 -1.08 -2.39
N CYS A 40 7.70 -1.44 -2.46
CA CYS A 40 8.79 -0.49 -2.65
C CYS A 40 9.62 -0.86 -3.90
N ASN A 41 10.18 0.14 -4.58
CA ASN A 41 11.09 -0.05 -5.71
C ASN A 41 12.39 -0.80 -5.36
N CYS A 42 12.70 -0.99 -4.06
CA CYS A 42 13.83 -1.80 -3.60
C CYS A 42 13.55 -3.32 -3.61
N GLY A 43 12.37 -3.77 -4.06
CA GLY A 43 11.96 -5.17 -4.10
C GLY A 43 11.20 -5.66 -2.87
N TYR A 44 11.02 -4.80 -1.86
CA TYR A 44 10.18 -5.10 -0.70
C TYR A 44 8.70 -5.21 -1.09
N SER A 45 8.06 -6.29 -0.62
CA SER A 45 6.64 -6.52 -0.83
C SER A 45 6.04 -7.36 0.30
N THR A 46 4.87 -6.97 0.80
CA THR A 46 4.15 -7.74 1.84
C THR A 46 3.16 -8.76 1.27
N GLY A 47 2.83 -8.66 -0.03
CA GLY A 47 1.55 -9.18 -0.52
C GLY A 47 0.36 -8.47 0.14
N TRP A 48 -0.84 -9.06 0.02
CA TRP A 48 -2.02 -8.59 0.74
C TRP A 48 -2.01 -9.10 2.18
N ILE A 49 -1.98 -8.18 3.13
CA ILE A 49 -2.03 -8.44 4.57
C ILE A 49 -3.17 -7.65 5.19
N GLN A 50 -3.61 -8.01 6.40
CA GLN A 50 -4.55 -7.19 7.16
C GLN A 50 -3.89 -5.88 7.59
N HIS A 51 -4.64 -4.78 7.61
CA HIS A 51 -4.12 -3.46 8.00
C HIS A 51 -3.44 -3.46 9.38
N GLU A 52 -3.94 -4.27 10.32
CA GLU A 52 -3.38 -4.41 11.67
C GLU A 52 -2.03 -5.14 11.70
N GLN A 53 -1.68 -5.85 10.63
CA GLN A 53 -0.41 -6.54 10.46
C GLN A 53 0.66 -5.66 9.80
N MET A 54 0.34 -4.41 9.46
CA MET A 54 1.30 -3.49 8.87
C MET A 54 2.49 -3.24 9.82
N PRO A 55 3.73 -3.20 9.29
CA PRO A 55 4.85 -2.66 10.04
C PRO A 55 4.56 -1.22 10.48
N SER A 56 5.15 -0.80 11.60
CA SER A 56 4.95 0.56 12.10
C SER A 56 5.51 1.59 11.12
N ARG A 57 5.02 2.83 11.19
CA ARG A 57 5.53 3.92 10.36
C ARG A 57 7.02 4.12 10.56
N GLU A 58 7.50 4.02 11.80
CA GLU A 58 8.91 4.18 12.15
C GLU A 58 9.77 3.13 11.45
N GLN A 59 9.33 1.86 11.44
CA GLN A 59 10.01 0.78 10.74
C GLN A 59 10.05 1.03 9.23
N LEU A 60 8.91 1.40 8.63
CA LEU A 60 8.83 1.68 7.21
C LEU A 60 9.72 2.85 6.79
N VAL A 61 9.79 3.92 7.58
CA VAL A 61 10.67 5.07 7.30
C VAL A 61 12.13 4.68 7.38
N ALA A 62 12.51 3.89 8.39
CA ALA A 62 13.89 3.44 8.58
C ALA A 62 14.38 2.52 7.45
N GLU A 63 13.51 1.63 6.95
CA GLU A 63 13.87 0.61 5.97
C GLU A 63 13.58 1.04 4.52
N HIS A 64 12.54 1.84 4.30
CA HIS A 64 11.94 2.10 2.99
C HIS A 64 11.68 3.59 2.69
N GLY A 65 12.16 4.50 3.54
CA GLY A 65 11.91 5.95 3.38
C GLY A 65 10.48 6.35 3.70
N GLU A 66 10.17 7.64 3.53
CA GLU A 66 8.81 8.13 3.81
C GLU A 66 7.78 7.46 2.90
N PRO A 67 6.76 6.78 3.47
CA PRO A 67 5.71 6.16 2.67
C PRO A 67 4.98 7.21 1.84
N LEU A 68 4.95 7.03 0.53
CA LEU A 68 4.09 7.81 -0.35
C LEU A 68 2.65 7.35 -0.09
N GLY A 69 1.88 8.16 0.63
CA GLY A 69 0.47 7.90 0.86
C GLY A 69 -0.26 7.72 -0.47
N SER A 70 -0.89 6.57 -0.70
CA SER A 70 -1.82 6.42 -1.82
C SER A 70 -3.05 7.29 -1.54
N ILE A 71 -3.08 8.46 -2.17
CA ILE A 71 -4.29 9.27 -2.31
C ILE A 71 -5.21 8.51 -3.27
N MET A 72 -5.97 7.54 -2.77
CA MET A 72 -7.30 7.28 -3.35
C MET A 72 -8.26 8.22 -2.63
N ARG A 73 -8.37 9.44 -3.16
CA ARG A 73 -9.53 10.32 -2.93
C ARG A 73 -10.69 9.83 -3.80
#